data_AF-A0A534QT86-F1
#
_entry.id   AF-A0A534QT86-F1
#
_cell.length_a   1.000
_cell.length_b   1.000
_cell.length_c   1.000
_cell.angle_alpha   90.00
_cell.angle_beta   90.00
_cell.angle_gamma   90.00
#
_symmetry.space_group_name_H-M   'P 1'
#
loop_
_entity.id
_entity.type
_entity.pdbx_description
1 polymer ?
#
loop_
_entity_poly.entity_id
_entity_poly.type
_entity_poly.pdbx_seq_one_letter_code
_entity_poly.pdbx_strand_id
1 'polypeptide(L)'
;MKEHLFFLRRYKEALRLKLNAAEDLLVNGQREPRERGVCRHLLGKVDRAVIEQAISREPLRSDAAARAHMLAGAIRLTADVGVLLAYLEALAHVRSRAEAAQAFAEVVQRIDFAALSSTRLGRLLQVLTTTFVDHERVQVLFSLLASGAFRQALDAAAPDLPPEVAEVVTPLRAVHRRLLEAEPDAAPPAILATGLEQVLSAPDPVLRGYAEPLRVGLLELALGPAVPAALADRAVGVLLSTLPRSGDTYAHLALRRSAQLLAHHSDDRARGVLEELRRAQPGLRAGERWLAALDGRRLGRVALTGELPARGRLAPGFWLDGQRPVWVRTASTPAAERLA
;
A
#
# COMPACT_ATOMS: atom_id res chain seq x y z
N MET A 1 27.02 -16.75 -21.36
CA MET A 1 27.19 -17.33 -22.72
C MET A 1 26.79 -18.79 -22.84
N LYS A 2 27.34 -19.73 -22.04
CA LYS A 2 26.94 -21.15 -22.13
C LYS A 2 25.41 -21.36 -21.98
N GLU A 3 24.81 -20.70 -20.99
CA GLU A 3 23.34 -20.72 -20.80
C GLU A 3 22.57 -20.12 -21.99
N HIS A 4 23.09 -19.05 -22.60
CA HIS A 4 22.46 -18.42 -23.76
C HIS A 4 22.48 -19.35 -24.98
N LEU A 5 23.60 -20.05 -25.21
CA LEU A 5 23.69 -21.05 -26.28
C LEU A 5 22.79 -22.26 -26.01
N PHE A 6 22.69 -22.70 -24.75
CA PHE A 6 21.76 -23.75 -24.36
C PHE A 6 20.30 -23.36 -24.65
N PHE A 7 19.91 -22.13 -24.30
CA PHE A 7 18.60 -21.57 -24.63
C PHE A 7 18.35 -21.58 -26.15
N LEU A 8 19.29 -21.03 -26.93
CA LEU A 8 19.18 -20.98 -28.39
C LEU A 8 19.05 -22.37 -29.01
N ARG A 9 19.80 -23.35 -28.49
CA ARG A 9 19.71 -24.75 -28.93
C ARG A 9 18.36 -25.36 -28.61
N ARG A 10 17.86 -25.16 -27.39
CA ARG A 10 16.58 -25.71 -26.92
C ARG A 10 15.40 -25.16 -27.71
N TYR A 11 15.40 -23.87 -28.05
CA TYR A 11 14.29 -23.19 -28.70
C TYR A 11 14.54 -22.85 -30.18
N LYS A 12 15.54 -23.47 -30.81
CA LYS A 12 15.95 -23.21 -32.21
C LYS A 12 14.77 -23.29 -33.18
N GLU A 13 13.97 -24.34 -33.08
CA GLU A 13 12.82 -24.57 -33.96
C GLU A 13 11.70 -23.56 -33.75
N ALA A 14 11.45 -23.17 -32.50
CA ALA A 14 10.45 -22.17 -32.16
C ALA A 14 10.86 -20.77 -32.61
N LEU A 15 12.14 -20.40 -32.45
CA LEU A 15 12.69 -19.09 -32.81
C LEU A 15 12.87 -18.93 -34.33
N ARG A 16 13.11 -20.02 -35.07
CA ARG A 16 13.36 -20.01 -36.54
C ARG A 16 14.43 -18.99 -36.97
N LEU A 17 15.51 -18.90 -36.19
CA LEU A 17 16.61 -17.99 -36.48
C LEU A 17 17.30 -18.37 -37.79
N LYS A 18 17.61 -17.38 -38.62
CA LYS A 18 18.48 -17.56 -39.79
C LYS A 18 19.93 -17.56 -39.33
N LEU A 19 20.48 -18.75 -39.07
CA LEU A 19 21.86 -18.94 -38.63
C LEU A 19 22.79 -19.07 -39.83
N ASN A 20 23.96 -18.43 -39.78
CA ASN A 20 25.06 -18.74 -40.70
C ASN A 20 25.83 -19.97 -40.20
N ALA A 21 26.75 -20.50 -41.01
CA ALA A 21 27.51 -21.70 -40.66
C ALA A 21 28.27 -21.57 -39.34
N ALA A 22 28.89 -20.42 -39.06
CA ALA A 22 29.65 -20.21 -37.83
C ALA A 22 28.76 -20.16 -36.58
N GLU A 23 27.58 -19.54 -36.68
CA GLU A 23 26.58 -19.48 -35.62
C GLU A 23 25.92 -20.83 -35.37
N ASP A 24 25.67 -21.61 -36.42
CA ASP A 24 25.07 -22.94 -36.28
C ASP A 24 26.02 -23.90 -35.52
N LEU A 25 27.32 -23.85 -35.83
CA LEU A 25 28.34 -24.59 -35.08
C LEU A 25 28.38 -24.17 -33.59
N LEU A 26 28.19 -22.88 -33.28
CA LEU A 26 28.13 -22.39 -31.90
C LEU A 26 26.87 -22.89 -31.17
N VAL A 27 25.70 -22.79 -31.79
CA VAL A 27 24.42 -23.21 -31.18
C VAL A 27 24.38 -24.72 -30.94
N ASN A 28 24.93 -25.51 -31.87
CA ASN A 28 24.97 -26.98 -31.74
C ASN A 28 26.08 -27.48 -30.78
N GLY A 29 26.93 -26.58 -30.26
CA GLY A 29 28.02 -26.92 -29.34
C GLY A 29 29.25 -27.55 -30.01
N GLN A 30 29.37 -27.42 -31.33
CA GLN A 30 30.51 -27.90 -32.12
C GLN A 30 31.68 -26.91 -32.14
N ARG A 31 31.45 -25.67 -31.68
CA ARG A 31 32.46 -24.60 -31.58
C ARG A 31 32.32 -23.85 -30.25
N GLU A 32 33.46 -23.46 -29.66
CA GLU A 32 33.47 -22.65 -28.43
C GLU A 32 33.23 -21.15 -28.71
N PRO A 33 32.53 -20.42 -27.82
CA PRO A 33 32.22 -18.99 -27.97
C PRO A 33 33.41 -18.09 -27.62
N ARG A 34 34.47 -18.13 -28.45
CA ARG A 34 35.69 -17.31 -28.25
C ARG A 34 35.59 -15.94 -28.95
N GLU A 35 34.88 -15.87 -30.08
CA GLU A 35 34.74 -14.65 -30.86
C GLU A 35 33.55 -13.80 -30.40
N ARG A 36 33.85 -12.69 -29.71
CA ARG A 36 32.83 -11.77 -29.17
C ARG A 36 31.89 -11.21 -30.24
N GLY A 37 32.40 -10.91 -31.43
CA GLY A 37 31.60 -10.35 -32.54
C GLY A 37 30.51 -11.31 -33.02
N VAL A 38 30.86 -12.57 -33.25
CA VAL A 38 29.90 -13.61 -33.68
C VAL A 38 28.86 -13.88 -32.60
N CYS A 39 29.27 -13.92 -31.33
CA CYS A 39 28.35 -14.08 -30.21
C CYS A 39 27.36 -12.90 -30.11
N ARG A 40 27.83 -11.66 -30.25
CA ARG A 40 26.98 -10.46 -30.19
C ARG A 40 26.00 -10.42 -31.37
N HIS A 41 26.45 -10.76 -32.57
CA HIS A 41 25.60 -10.84 -33.74
C HIS A 41 24.51 -11.92 -33.59
N LEU A 42 24.87 -13.11 -33.10
CA LEU A 42 23.93 -14.19 -32.82
C LEU A 42 22.86 -13.77 -31.80
N LEU A 43 23.25 -13.18 -30.67
CA LEU A 43 22.31 -12.71 -29.66
C LEU A 43 21.43 -11.56 -30.19
N GLY A 44 21.98 -10.68 -31.03
CA GLY A 44 21.24 -9.59 -31.66
C GLY A 44 20.14 -10.05 -32.63
N LYS A 45 20.18 -11.30 -33.12
CA LYS A 45 19.09 -11.89 -33.93
C LYS A 45 17.86 -12.26 -33.12
N VAL A 46 17.98 -12.34 -31.79
CA VAL A 46 16.84 -12.57 -30.89
C VAL A 46 16.25 -11.23 -30.51
N ASP A 47 15.46 -10.67 -31.41
CA ASP A 47 14.73 -9.43 -31.17
C ASP A 47 13.30 -9.69 -30.66
N ARG A 48 12.59 -8.61 -30.34
CA ARG A 48 11.21 -8.65 -29.88
C ARG A 48 10.28 -9.39 -30.85
N ALA A 49 10.39 -9.13 -32.15
CA ALA A 49 9.50 -9.71 -33.15
C ALA A 49 9.69 -11.22 -33.27
N VAL A 50 10.95 -11.69 -33.21
CA VAL A 50 11.28 -13.12 -33.19
C VAL A 50 10.67 -13.80 -31.97
N ILE A 51 10.76 -13.16 -30.79
CA ILE A 51 10.19 -13.71 -29.55
C ILE A 51 8.66 -13.75 -29.61
N GLU A 52 7.99 -12.68 -30.02
CA GLU A 52 6.53 -12.60 -30.18
C GLU A 52 6.01 -13.66 -31.17
N GLN A 53 6.74 -13.86 -32.27
CA GLN A 53 6.42 -14.93 -33.23
C GLN A 53 6.66 -16.33 -32.66
N ALA A 54 7.68 -16.52 -31.82
CA ALA A 54 7.94 -17.83 -31.22
C ALA A 54 6.83 -18.23 -30.25
N ILE A 55 6.38 -17.32 -29.38
CA ILE A 55 5.33 -17.61 -28.38
C ILE A 55 3.93 -17.76 -28.99
N SER A 56 3.72 -17.33 -30.23
CA SER A 56 2.46 -17.53 -30.97
C SER A 56 2.38 -18.87 -31.72
N ARG A 57 3.44 -19.69 -31.68
CA ARG A 57 3.51 -21.02 -32.31
C ARG A 57 3.27 -22.14 -31.30
N GLU A 58 2.81 -23.29 -31.78
CA GLU A 58 2.76 -24.51 -30.94
C GLU A 58 4.17 -25.04 -30.63
N PRO A 59 4.41 -25.61 -29.43
CA PRO A 59 3.47 -25.78 -28.31
C PRO A 59 3.34 -24.55 -27.39
N LEU A 60 4.14 -23.49 -27.59
CA LEU A 60 4.22 -22.33 -26.67
C LEU A 60 2.92 -21.51 -26.60
N ARG A 61 2.10 -21.56 -27.66
CA ARG A 61 0.80 -20.91 -27.69
C ARG A 61 -0.17 -21.53 -26.68
N SER A 62 -0.25 -22.85 -26.64
CA SER A 62 -1.20 -23.60 -25.81
C SER A 62 -0.66 -23.92 -24.42
N ASP A 63 0.66 -24.11 -24.27
CA ASP A 63 1.31 -24.42 -23.00
C ASP A 63 1.90 -23.16 -22.33
N ALA A 64 1.19 -22.64 -21.33
CA ALA A 64 1.62 -21.49 -20.54
C ALA A 64 2.93 -21.73 -19.78
N ALA A 65 3.17 -22.95 -19.30
CA ALA A 65 4.40 -23.27 -18.57
C ALA A 65 5.60 -23.29 -19.54
N ALA A 66 5.47 -23.92 -20.71
CA ALA A 66 6.52 -23.88 -21.73
C ALA A 66 6.80 -22.47 -22.22
N ARG A 67 5.75 -21.64 -22.38
CA ARG A 67 5.88 -20.21 -22.71
C ARG A 67 6.64 -19.43 -21.65
N ALA A 68 6.30 -19.60 -20.37
CA ALA A 68 6.99 -18.94 -19.27
C ALA A 68 8.47 -19.32 -19.23
N HIS A 69 8.82 -20.60 -19.41
CA HIS A 69 10.22 -21.05 -19.45
C HIS A 69 11.00 -20.47 -20.62
N MET A 70 10.37 -20.38 -21.80
CA MET A 70 10.99 -19.76 -22.98
C MET A 70 11.25 -18.26 -22.73
N LEU A 71 10.26 -17.54 -22.21
CA LEU A 71 10.37 -16.12 -21.92
C LEU A 71 11.38 -15.83 -20.81
N ALA A 72 11.48 -16.68 -19.78
CA ALA A 72 12.50 -16.60 -18.74
C ALA A 72 13.94 -16.65 -19.33
N GLY A 73 14.15 -17.46 -20.36
CA GLY A 73 15.41 -17.48 -21.11
C GLY A 73 15.62 -16.24 -21.98
N ALA A 74 14.54 -15.76 -22.63
CA ALA A 74 14.58 -14.59 -23.51
C ALA A 74 14.93 -13.30 -22.74
N ILE A 75 14.36 -13.08 -21.55
CA ILE A 75 14.63 -11.87 -20.74
C ILE A 75 16.07 -11.75 -20.24
N ARG A 76 16.87 -12.83 -20.32
CA ARG A 76 18.32 -12.80 -20.06
C ARG A 76 19.11 -12.24 -21.25
N LEU A 77 18.52 -12.25 -22.44
CA LEU A 77 19.13 -11.81 -23.70
C LEU A 77 18.71 -10.39 -24.09
N THR A 78 17.51 -9.97 -23.71
CA THR A 78 16.94 -8.67 -24.06
C THR A 78 16.37 -7.97 -22.83
N ALA A 79 16.48 -6.64 -22.83
CA ALA A 79 15.82 -5.76 -21.88
C ALA A 79 14.54 -5.12 -22.47
N ASP A 80 14.03 -5.65 -23.59
CA ASP A 80 12.81 -5.14 -24.23
C ASP A 80 11.61 -5.28 -23.28
N VAL A 81 10.96 -4.15 -22.99
CA VAL A 81 9.80 -4.07 -22.08
C VAL A 81 8.64 -4.94 -22.55
N GLY A 82 8.42 -5.07 -23.86
CA GLY A 82 7.34 -5.91 -24.38
C GLY A 82 7.56 -7.39 -24.04
N VAL A 83 8.80 -7.87 -24.15
CA VAL A 83 9.18 -9.23 -23.78
C VAL A 83 9.08 -9.44 -22.26
N LEU A 84 9.52 -8.46 -21.48
CA LEU A 84 9.41 -8.48 -20.02
C LEU A 84 7.94 -8.56 -19.57
N LEU A 85 7.04 -7.79 -20.17
CA LEU A 85 5.61 -7.85 -19.90
C LEU A 85 4.99 -9.18 -20.30
N ALA A 86 5.34 -9.70 -21.49
CA ALA A 86 4.87 -11.01 -21.94
C ALA A 86 5.30 -12.13 -20.97
N TYR A 87 6.49 -12.02 -20.38
CA TYR A 87 6.96 -12.97 -19.37
C TYR A 87 6.10 -12.92 -18.10
N LEU A 88 5.82 -11.71 -17.57
CA LEU A 88 4.97 -11.54 -16.40
C LEU A 88 3.54 -12.07 -16.64
N GLU A 89 2.98 -11.82 -17.83
CA GLU A 89 1.68 -12.38 -18.23
C GLU A 89 1.69 -13.90 -18.28
N ALA A 90 2.76 -14.50 -18.81
CA ALA A 90 2.89 -15.95 -18.84
C ALA A 90 2.98 -16.53 -17.41
N LEU A 91 3.66 -15.85 -16.48
CA LEU A 91 3.78 -16.26 -15.09
C LEU A 91 2.47 -16.18 -14.31
N ALA A 92 1.58 -15.24 -14.63
CA ALA A 92 0.25 -15.17 -14.03
C ALA A 92 -0.56 -16.46 -14.25
N HIS A 93 -0.22 -17.24 -15.29
CA HIS A 93 -0.84 -18.53 -15.59
C HIS A 93 -0.07 -19.74 -15.03
N VAL A 94 1.07 -19.53 -14.38
CA VAL A 94 1.86 -20.58 -13.72
C VAL A 94 1.45 -20.67 -12.24
N ARG A 95 1.38 -21.90 -11.70
CA ARG A 95 0.74 -22.18 -10.39
C ARG A 95 1.47 -21.60 -9.16
N SER A 96 2.69 -21.08 -9.30
CA SER A 96 3.53 -20.66 -8.17
C SER A 96 3.58 -19.13 -8.01
N ARG A 97 2.88 -18.60 -7.00
CA ARG A 97 2.92 -17.15 -6.67
C ARG A 97 4.30 -16.67 -6.23
N ALA A 98 5.04 -17.51 -5.51
CA ALA A 98 6.40 -17.17 -5.06
C ALA A 98 7.36 -16.99 -6.24
N GLU A 99 7.23 -17.83 -7.26
CA GLU A 99 8.00 -17.72 -8.50
C GLU A 99 7.62 -16.46 -9.28
N ALA A 100 6.32 -16.15 -9.35
CA ALA A 100 5.83 -14.92 -9.95
C ALA A 100 6.35 -13.66 -9.22
N ALA A 101 6.39 -13.66 -7.88
CA ALA A 101 6.93 -12.55 -7.09
C ALA A 101 8.43 -12.33 -7.35
N GLN A 102 9.22 -13.41 -7.36
CA GLN A 102 10.66 -13.33 -7.61
C GLN A 102 10.95 -12.85 -9.04
N ALA A 103 10.25 -13.40 -10.03
CA ALA A 103 10.39 -12.99 -11.41
C ALA A 103 9.91 -11.55 -11.64
N PHE A 104 8.85 -11.11 -10.95
CA PHE A 104 8.40 -9.72 -10.98
C PHE A 104 9.48 -8.76 -10.48
N ALA A 105 10.10 -9.07 -9.33
CA ALA A 105 11.20 -8.27 -8.79
C ALA A 105 12.39 -8.19 -9.77
N GLU A 106 12.77 -9.31 -10.41
CA GLU A 106 13.84 -9.34 -11.42
C GLU A 106 13.49 -8.48 -12.64
N VAL A 107 12.27 -8.61 -13.14
CA VAL A 107 11.80 -7.90 -14.34
C VAL A 107 11.73 -6.39 -14.09
N VAL A 108 11.13 -5.98 -12.98
CA VAL A 108 10.95 -4.56 -12.64
C VAL A 108 12.28 -3.84 -12.51
N GLN A 109 13.31 -4.48 -11.96
CA GLN A 109 14.65 -3.90 -11.86
C GLN A 109 15.29 -3.59 -13.23
N ARG A 110 14.81 -4.24 -14.31
CA ARG A 110 15.30 -4.03 -15.67
C ARG A 110 14.48 -3.02 -16.47
N ILE A 111 13.32 -2.61 -15.97
CA ILE A 111 12.44 -1.66 -16.66
C ILE A 111 12.94 -0.25 -16.42
N ASP A 112 13.24 0.47 -17.50
CA ASP A 112 13.39 1.91 -17.46
C ASP A 112 12.01 2.58 -17.49
N PHE A 113 11.51 2.95 -16.31
CA PHE A 113 10.21 3.61 -16.16
C PHE A 113 10.15 5.00 -16.79
N ALA A 114 11.29 5.69 -16.97
CA ALA A 114 11.32 7.00 -17.59
C ALA A 114 11.04 6.95 -19.10
N ALA A 115 11.36 5.82 -19.74
CA ALA A 115 11.15 5.59 -21.17
C ALA A 115 9.83 4.86 -21.49
N LEU A 116 8.99 4.61 -20.48
CA LEU A 116 7.81 3.76 -20.62
C LEU A 116 6.56 4.59 -20.98
N SER A 117 5.80 4.15 -21.99
CA SER A 117 4.55 4.83 -22.37
C SER A 117 3.40 4.50 -21.41
N SER A 118 2.43 5.42 -21.27
CA SER A 118 1.25 5.24 -20.40
C SER A 118 0.51 3.92 -20.67
N THR A 119 0.34 3.53 -21.95
CA THR A 119 -0.29 2.26 -22.33
C THR A 119 0.48 1.04 -21.81
N ARG A 120 1.82 1.05 -21.89
CA ARG A 120 2.64 -0.04 -21.37
C ARG A 120 2.60 -0.08 -19.84
N LEU A 121 2.52 1.08 -19.19
CA LEU A 121 2.41 1.16 -17.74
C LEU A 121 1.07 0.60 -17.27
N GLY A 122 -0.03 1.01 -17.92
CA GLY A 122 -1.35 0.46 -17.65
C GLY A 122 -1.38 -1.07 -17.80
N ARG A 123 -0.74 -1.61 -18.85
CA ARG A 123 -0.61 -3.06 -19.04
C ARG A 123 0.21 -3.72 -17.93
N LEU A 124 1.36 -3.15 -17.54
CA LEU A 124 2.16 -3.64 -16.41
C LEU A 124 1.33 -3.70 -15.13
N LEU A 125 0.61 -2.63 -14.83
CA LEU A 125 -0.22 -2.52 -13.63
C LEU A 125 -1.38 -3.51 -13.67
N GLN A 126 -2.01 -3.73 -14.83
CA GLN A 126 -3.02 -4.76 -15.01
C GLN A 126 -2.49 -6.16 -14.70
N VAL A 127 -1.29 -6.50 -15.21
CA VAL A 127 -0.65 -7.78 -14.92
C VAL A 127 -0.34 -7.90 -13.42
N LEU A 128 0.13 -6.83 -12.78
CA LEU A 128 0.37 -6.80 -11.35
C LEU A 128 -0.92 -7.02 -10.55
N THR A 129 -1.99 -6.26 -10.84
CA THR A 129 -3.25 -6.32 -10.08
C THR A 129 -3.98 -7.64 -10.26
N THR A 130 -3.78 -8.33 -11.38
CA THR A 130 -4.31 -9.68 -11.65
C THR A 130 -3.46 -10.79 -11.03
N THR A 131 -2.14 -10.62 -10.97
CA THR A 131 -1.23 -11.65 -10.44
C THR A 131 -1.20 -11.65 -8.90
N PHE A 132 -1.16 -10.46 -8.30
CA PHE A 132 -1.06 -10.29 -6.85
C PHE A 132 -2.41 -9.87 -6.26
N VAL A 133 -2.78 -10.51 -5.15
CA VAL A 133 -4.04 -10.25 -4.44
C VAL A 133 -3.79 -9.66 -3.07
N ASP A 134 -4.80 -8.96 -2.55
CA ASP A 134 -4.84 -8.42 -1.19
C ASP A 134 -3.56 -7.66 -0.81
N HIS A 135 -2.93 -8.07 0.29
CA HIS A 135 -1.75 -7.41 0.85
C HIS A 135 -0.48 -7.61 0.03
N GLU A 136 -0.33 -8.72 -0.71
CA GLU A 136 0.83 -8.94 -1.59
C GLU A 136 0.90 -7.85 -2.65
N ARG A 137 -0.26 -7.50 -3.22
CA ARG A 137 -0.40 -6.43 -4.21
C ARG A 137 0.04 -5.08 -3.64
N VAL A 138 -0.39 -4.77 -2.42
CA VAL A 138 -0.01 -3.52 -1.73
C VAL A 138 1.51 -3.47 -1.54
N GLN A 139 2.14 -4.55 -1.08
CA GLN A 139 3.59 -4.61 -0.89
C GLN A 139 4.36 -4.40 -2.19
N VAL A 140 3.93 -5.06 -3.27
CA VAL A 140 4.56 -4.91 -4.58
C VAL A 140 4.42 -3.47 -5.10
N LEU A 141 3.22 -2.88 -5.01
CA LEU A 141 2.99 -1.49 -5.43
C LEU A 141 3.79 -0.49 -4.60
N PHE A 142 3.85 -0.65 -3.27
CA PHE A 142 4.66 0.22 -2.41
C PHE A 142 6.15 0.09 -2.70
N SER A 143 6.62 -1.10 -3.06
CA SER A 143 8.00 -1.32 -3.49
C SER A 143 8.32 -0.58 -4.80
N LEU A 144 7.37 -0.57 -5.76
CA LEU A 144 7.50 0.22 -6.98
C LEU A 144 7.49 1.72 -6.72
N LEU A 145 6.61 2.17 -5.82
CA LEU A 145 6.47 3.58 -5.44
C LEU A 145 7.73 4.13 -4.75
N ALA A 146 8.64 3.29 -4.25
CA ALA A 146 9.96 3.74 -3.79
C ALA A 146 10.78 4.39 -4.92
N SER A 147 10.57 4.01 -6.18
CA SER A 147 11.25 4.58 -7.36
C SER A 147 10.61 5.89 -7.83
N GLY A 148 11.39 6.97 -7.86
CA GLY A 148 10.92 8.27 -8.36
C GLY A 148 10.48 8.24 -9.83
N ALA A 149 11.18 7.48 -10.67
CA ALA A 149 10.83 7.33 -12.09
C ALA A 149 9.47 6.63 -12.27
N PHE A 150 9.21 5.61 -11.45
CA PHE A 150 7.90 4.95 -11.46
C PHE A 150 6.78 5.88 -11.01
N ARG A 151 7.00 6.67 -9.95
CA ARG A 151 6.00 7.64 -9.47
C ARG A 151 5.62 8.65 -10.55
N GLN A 152 6.62 9.22 -11.22
CA GLN A 152 6.39 10.17 -12.32
C GLN A 152 5.65 9.52 -13.49
N ALA A 153 6.04 8.32 -13.89
CA ALA A 153 5.35 7.59 -14.96
C ALA A 153 3.90 7.26 -14.59
N LEU A 154 3.65 6.86 -13.34
CA LEU A 154 2.31 6.58 -12.83
C LEU A 154 1.44 7.83 -12.80
N ASP A 155 1.96 8.94 -12.27
CA ASP A 155 1.22 10.20 -12.20
C ASP A 155 0.91 10.73 -13.62
N ALA A 156 1.81 10.54 -14.59
CA ALA A 156 1.58 10.89 -15.99
C ALA A 156 0.57 9.96 -16.70
N ALA A 157 0.54 8.68 -16.34
CA ALA A 157 -0.37 7.69 -16.95
C ALA A 157 -1.76 7.65 -16.29
N ALA A 158 -1.91 8.22 -15.09
CA ALA A 158 -3.13 8.22 -14.29
C ALA A 158 -4.44 8.49 -15.09
N PRO A 159 -4.54 9.51 -15.98
CA PRO A 159 -5.78 9.77 -16.72
C PRO A 159 -6.15 8.69 -17.73
N ASP A 160 -5.17 7.91 -18.21
CA ASP A 160 -5.35 6.91 -19.26
C ASP A 160 -5.40 5.47 -18.71
N LEU A 161 -5.37 5.31 -17.38
CA LEU A 161 -5.40 3.99 -16.75
C LEU A 161 -6.76 3.30 -17.00
N PRO A 162 -6.76 1.98 -17.27
CA PRO A 162 -8.00 1.20 -17.26
C PRO A 162 -8.74 1.36 -15.92
N PRO A 163 -10.08 1.47 -15.89
CA PRO A 163 -10.84 1.71 -14.66
C PRO A 163 -10.52 0.72 -13.54
N GLU A 164 -10.46 -0.58 -13.84
CA GLU A 164 -10.13 -1.64 -12.88
C GLU A 164 -8.74 -1.46 -12.24
N VAL A 165 -7.79 -0.93 -12.99
CA VAL A 165 -6.44 -0.64 -12.50
C VAL A 165 -6.44 0.64 -11.68
N ALA A 166 -7.15 1.67 -12.15
CA ALA A 166 -7.24 2.96 -11.48
C ALA A 166 -7.89 2.83 -10.08
N GLU A 167 -8.92 2.00 -9.94
CA GLU A 167 -9.60 1.71 -8.67
C GLU A 167 -8.64 1.14 -7.60
N VAL A 168 -7.64 0.37 -8.03
CA VAL A 168 -6.66 -0.23 -7.11
C VAL A 168 -5.49 0.71 -6.86
N VAL A 169 -4.93 1.30 -7.92
CA VAL A 169 -3.64 2.01 -7.83
C VAL A 169 -3.81 3.44 -7.33
N THR A 170 -4.89 4.12 -7.70
CA THR A 170 -5.12 5.53 -7.32
C THR A 170 -5.20 5.72 -5.81
N PRO A 171 -5.99 4.92 -5.06
CA PRO A 171 -6.05 5.06 -3.59
C PRO A 171 -4.71 4.81 -2.90
N LEU A 172 -3.93 3.82 -3.38
CA LEU A 172 -2.61 3.52 -2.81
C LEU A 172 -1.60 4.62 -3.09
N ARG A 173 -1.61 5.19 -4.31
CA ARG A 173 -0.77 6.35 -4.65
C ARG A 173 -1.14 7.57 -3.78
N ALA A 174 -2.42 7.81 -3.52
CA ALA A 174 -2.87 8.89 -2.65
C ALA A 174 -2.35 8.73 -1.20
N VAL A 175 -2.46 7.52 -0.63
CA VAL A 175 -1.91 7.21 0.70
C VAL A 175 -0.39 7.38 0.72
N HIS A 176 0.31 6.91 -0.31
CA HIS A 176 1.74 7.11 -0.44
C HIS A 176 2.12 8.60 -0.43
N ARG A 177 1.47 9.43 -1.26
CA ARG A 177 1.72 10.89 -1.31
C ARG A 177 1.50 11.54 0.06
N ARG A 178 0.42 11.17 0.74
CA ARG A 178 0.09 11.67 2.07
C ARG A 178 1.11 11.29 3.14
N LEU A 179 1.59 10.05 3.14
CA LEU A 179 2.44 9.50 4.21
C LEU A 179 3.94 9.69 3.96
N LEU A 180 4.39 9.58 2.71
CA LEU A 180 5.82 9.53 2.37
C LEU A 180 6.30 10.78 1.63
N GLU A 181 5.41 11.52 0.97
CA GLU A 181 5.72 12.81 0.32
C GLU A 181 5.18 14.01 1.13
N ALA A 182 4.50 13.74 2.26
CA ALA A 182 3.93 14.72 3.18
C ALA A 182 2.97 15.73 2.53
N GLU A 183 2.29 15.34 1.44
CA GLU A 183 1.35 16.21 0.74
C GLU A 183 -0.04 16.19 1.42
N PRO A 184 -0.52 17.31 1.99
CA PRO A 184 -1.75 17.31 2.79
C PRO A 184 -3.02 17.16 1.97
N ASP A 185 -3.05 17.71 0.76
CA ASP A 185 -4.21 17.70 -0.14
C ASP A 185 -4.08 16.64 -1.24
N ALA A 186 -3.34 15.56 -0.97
CA ALA A 186 -3.01 14.53 -1.95
C ALA A 186 -4.24 13.90 -2.64
N ALA A 187 -5.38 13.78 -1.93
CA ALA A 187 -6.63 13.29 -2.49
C ALA A 187 -7.84 13.61 -1.58
N PRO A 188 -9.06 13.56 -2.13
CA PRO A 188 -10.29 13.57 -1.34
C PRO A 188 -10.30 12.52 -0.22
N PRO A 189 -10.95 12.79 0.93
CA PRO A 189 -10.95 11.87 2.07
C PRO A 189 -11.47 10.45 1.75
N ALA A 190 -12.43 10.32 0.84
CA ALA A 190 -12.96 9.02 0.42
C ALA A 190 -11.89 8.14 -0.26
N ILE A 191 -11.07 8.72 -1.14
CA ILE A 191 -9.98 8.00 -1.83
C ILE A 191 -8.90 7.59 -0.83
N LEU A 192 -8.57 8.47 0.13
CA LEU A 192 -7.62 8.15 1.19
C LEU A 192 -8.14 7.01 2.09
N ALA A 193 -9.45 6.98 2.39
CA ALA A 193 -10.05 5.91 3.17
C ALA A 193 -9.97 4.55 2.45
N THR A 194 -10.25 4.51 1.15
CA THR A 194 -10.09 3.29 0.33
C THR A 194 -8.63 2.81 0.29
N GLY A 195 -7.68 3.73 0.12
CA GLY A 195 -6.26 3.37 0.12
C GLY A 195 -5.81 2.85 1.49
N LEU A 196 -6.28 3.49 2.56
CA LEU A 196 -5.99 3.08 3.93
C LEU A 196 -6.56 1.70 4.23
N GLU A 197 -7.79 1.41 3.79
CA GLU A 197 -8.41 0.08 3.90
C GLU A 197 -7.56 -0.99 3.23
N GLN A 198 -7.09 -0.74 2.00
CA GLN A 198 -6.22 -1.67 1.30
C GLN A 198 -4.91 -1.91 2.07
N VAL A 199 -4.27 -0.88 2.61
CA VAL A 199 -3.04 -1.05 3.42
C VAL A 199 -3.32 -1.81 4.72
N LEU A 200 -4.40 -1.50 5.42
CA LEU A 200 -4.77 -2.12 6.70
C LEU A 200 -5.33 -3.55 6.56
N SER A 201 -5.63 -4.00 5.34
CA SER A 201 -5.96 -5.39 5.03
C SER A 201 -4.80 -6.36 5.24
N ALA A 202 -3.57 -5.84 5.35
CA ALA A 202 -2.39 -6.67 5.59
C ALA A 202 -2.45 -7.42 6.94
N PRO A 203 -1.84 -8.62 7.02
CA PRO A 203 -1.71 -9.36 8.27
C PRO A 203 -0.99 -8.55 9.35
N ASP A 204 -1.37 -8.74 10.61
CA ASP A 204 -0.78 -7.98 11.71
C ASP A 204 0.75 -7.99 11.75
N PRO A 205 1.45 -9.13 11.55
CA PRO A 205 2.92 -9.14 11.57
C PRO A 205 3.54 -8.20 10.52
N VAL A 206 2.91 -8.07 9.35
CA VAL A 206 3.34 -7.16 8.28
C VAL A 206 3.18 -5.71 8.72
N LEU A 207 1.99 -5.36 9.24
CA LEU A 207 1.70 -4.01 9.71
C LEU A 207 2.62 -3.58 10.86
N ARG A 208 2.90 -4.49 11.80
CA ARG A 208 3.83 -4.25 12.92
C ARG A 208 5.29 -4.15 12.47
N GLY A 209 5.64 -4.81 11.36
CA GLY A 209 6.99 -4.78 10.77
C GLY A 209 7.33 -3.49 10.02
N TYR A 210 6.35 -2.62 9.75
CA TYR A 210 6.62 -1.32 9.14
C TYR A 210 7.47 -0.42 10.04
N ALA A 211 8.27 0.44 9.40
CA ALA A 211 9.04 1.47 10.10
C ALA A 211 8.10 2.35 10.93
N GLU A 212 8.55 2.77 12.12
CA GLU A 212 7.74 3.56 13.05
C GLU A 212 7.08 4.81 12.42
N PRO A 213 7.77 5.62 11.60
CA PRO A 213 7.15 6.79 10.98
C PRO A 213 5.92 6.43 10.12
N LEU A 214 5.98 5.30 9.40
CA LEU A 214 4.86 4.84 8.58
C LEU A 214 3.70 4.35 9.45
N ARG A 215 3.98 3.62 10.55
CA ARG A 215 2.95 3.19 11.51
C ARG A 215 2.23 4.38 12.15
N VAL A 216 2.99 5.41 12.54
CA VAL A 216 2.46 6.66 13.09
C VAL A 216 1.59 7.38 12.06
N GLY A 217 2.09 7.56 10.83
CA GLY A 217 1.32 8.21 9.78
C GLY A 217 0.03 7.47 9.41
N LEU A 218 0.05 6.13 9.38
CA LEU A 218 -1.15 5.31 9.19
C LEU A 218 -2.17 5.51 10.31
N LEU A 219 -1.72 5.56 11.58
CA LEU A 219 -2.59 5.86 12.73
C LEU A 219 -3.17 7.28 12.65
N GLU A 220 -2.36 8.27 12.32
CA GLU A 220 -2.82 9.66 12.17
C GLU A 220 -3.87 9.81 11.07
N LEU A 221 -3.68 9.11 9.95
CA LEU A 221 -4.65 9.08 8.86
C LEU A 221 -5.93 8.37 9.30
N ALA A 222 -5.82 7.20 9.93
CA ALA A 222 -6.95 6.40 10.40
C ALA A 222 -7.80 7.09 11.47
N LEU A 223 -7.19 7.93 12.29
CA LEU A 223 -7.87 8.76 13.30
C LEU A 223 -8.38 10.09 12.72
N GLY A 224 -8.45 10.21 11.40
CA GLY A 224 -9.09 11.34 10.71
C GLY A 224 -10.61 11.33 10.86
N PRO A 225 -11.27 12.50 10.85
CA PRO A 225 -12.72 12.60 11.04
C PRO A 225 -13.54 11.96 9.91
N ALA A 226 -12.96 11.85 8.71
CA ALA A 226 -13.61 11.30 7.52
C ALA A 226 -13.37 9.80 7.32
N VAL A 227 -12.66 9.14 8.23
CA VAL A 227 -12.35 7.70 8.13
C VAL A 227 -13.40 6.87 8.88
N PRO A 228 -13.94 5.80 8.29
CA PRO A 228 -14.85 4.88 8.96
C PRO A 228 -14.30 4.34 10.28
N ALA A 229 -15.15 4.25 11.31
CA ALA A 229 -14.76 3.78 12.64
C ALA A 229 -14.12 2.38 12.61
N ALA A 230 -14.60 1.47 11.74
CA ALA A 230 -14.03 0.13 11.60
C ALA A 230 -12.55 0.14 11.17
N LEU A 231 -12.16 1.07 10.28
CA LEU A 231 -10.76 1.22 9.87
C LEU A 231 -9.91 1.82 10.99
N ALA A 232 -10.43 2.82 11.71
CA ALA A 232 -9.77 3.37 12.88
C ALA A 232 -9.55 2.29 13.95
N ASP A 233 -10.54 1.44 14.19
CA ASP A 233 -10.48 0.31 15.11
C ASP A 233 -9.39 -0.70 14.70
N ARG A 234 -9.35 -1.07 13.42
CA ARG A 234 -8.32 -1.96 12.86
C ARG A 234 -6.92 -1.37 13.04
N ALA A 235 -6.72 -0.11 12.66
CA ALA A 235 -5.43 0.56 12.76
C ALA A 235 -4.96 0.63 14.21
N VAL A 236 -5.82 1.10 15.13
CA VAL A 236 -5.50 1.22 16.56
C VAL A 236 -5.18 -0.14 17.18
N GLY A 237 -6.01 -1.16 16.90
CA GLY A 237 -5.84 -2.50 17.47
C GLY A 237 -4.51 -3.17 17.09
N VAL A 238 -3.97 -2.87 15.91
CA VAL A 238 -2.71 -3.45 15.44
C VAL A 238 -1.51 -2.57 15.75
N LEU A 239 -1.63 -1.25 15.54
CA LEU A 239 -0.49 -0.34 15.47
C LEU A 239 -0.26 0.45 16.77
N LEU A 240 -1.30 0.84 17.51
CA LEU A 240 -1.12 1.75 18.66
C LEU A 240 -0.23 1.10 19.74
N SER A 241 -0.40 -0.20 19.97
CA SER A 241 0.38 -0.99 20.93
C SER A 241 1.85 -1.18 20.54
N THR A 242 2.21 -0.90 19.29
CA THR A 242 3.58 -1.03 18.78
C THR A 242 4.42 0.23 18.96
N LEU A 243 3.81 1.33 19.41
CA LEU A 243 4.52 2.58 19.68
C LEU A 243 5.13 2.57 21.10
N PRO A 244 6.23 3.29 21.34
CA PRO A 244 6.79 3.45 22.68
C PRO A 244 5.78 4.08 23.64
N ARG A 245 5.37 3.34 24.67
CA ARG A 245 4.31 3.75 25.61
C ARG A 245 4.62 5.02 26.39
N SER A 246 5.90 5.30 26.64
CA SER A 246 6.37 6.51 27.32
C SER A 246 6.55 7.72 26.39
N GLY A 247 6.37 7.55 25.07
CA GLY A 247 6.59 8.61 24.08
C GLY A 247 5.40 9.55 23.91
N ASP A 248 5.68 10.81 23.55
CA ASP A 248 4.66 11.83 23.29
C ASP A 248 3.73 11.43 22.13
N THR A 249 4.25 10.76 21.10
CA THR A 249 3.47 10.29 19.95
C THR A 249 2.39 9.29 20.36
N TYR A 250 2.71 8.37 21.27
CA TYR A 250 1.73 7.42 21.82
C TYR A 250 0.62 8.17 22.57
N ALA A 251 0.99 9.10 23.45
CA ALA A 251 0.03 9.90 24.20
C ALA A 251 -0.87 10.73 23.29
N HIS A 252 -0.30 11.38 22.28
CA HIS A 252 -1.04 12.16 21.29
C HIS A 252 -2.08 11.31 20.55
N LEU A 253 -1.68 10.15 20.03
CA LEU A 253 -2.57 9.28 19.26
C LEU A 253 -3.61 8.58 20.14
N ALA A 254 -3.26 8.20 21.37
CA ALA A 254 -4.19 7.65 22.34
C ALA A 254 -5.28 8.68 22.70
N LEU A 255 -4.91 9.94 22.98
CA LEU A 255 -5.86 11.02 23.22
C LEU A 255 -6.74 11.28 21.99
N ARG A 256 -6.15 11.31 20.79
CA ARG A 256 -6.92 11.52 19.55
C ARG A 256 -7.94 10.39 19.32
N ARG A 257 -7.56 9.14 19.62
CA ARG A 257 -8.48 8.01 19.59
C ARG A 257 -9.58 8.11 20.64
N SER A 258 -9.25 8.47 21.88
CA SER A 258 -10.26 8.70 22.92
C SER A 258 -11.24 9.80 22.51
N ALA A 259 -10.76 10.91 21.93
CA ALA A 259 -11.61 11.98 21.41
C ALA A 259 -12.57 11.48 20.32
N GLN A 260 -12.07 10.70 19.35
CA GLN A 260 -12.89 10.08 18.31
C GLN A 260 -13.98 9.19 18.93
N LEU A 261 -13.63 8.33 19.89
CA LEU A 261 -14.59 7.44 20.56
C LEU A 261 -15.66 8.21 21.35
N LEU A 262 -15.27 9.27 22.05
CA LEU A 262 -16.19 10.13 22.79
C LEU A 262 -17.18 10.86 21.88
N ALA A 263 -16.71 11.37 20.73
CA ALA A 263 -17.57 11.99 19.73
C ALA A 263 -18.58 11.01 19.12
N HIS A 264 -18.26 9.71 19.07
CA HIS A 264 -19.17 8.63 18.64
C HIS A 264 -19.91 7.97 19.82
N HIS A 265 -19.92 8.61 20.99
CA HIS A 265 -20.59 8.14 22.21
C HIS A 265 -20.16 6.75 22.69
N SER A 266 -18.96 6.29 22.32
CA SER A 266 -18.37 5.02 22.74
C SER A 266 -17.58 5.17 24.05
N ASP A 267 -18.26 5.62 25.11
CA ASP A 267 -17.65 6.04 26.37
C ASP A 267 -16.81 4.94 27.04
N ASP A 268 -17.28 3.70 27.07
CA ASP A 268 -16.55 2.60 27.74
C ASP A 268 -15.25 2.25 27.02
N ARG A 269 -15.26 2.29 25.68
CA ARG A 269 -14.05 2.10 24.88
C ARG A 269 -13.09 3.27 25.06
N ALA A 270 -13.60 4.50 25.14
CA ALA A 270 -12.79 5.68 25.42
C ALA A 270 -12.13 5.59 26.81
N ARG A 271 -12.89 5.13 27.82
CA ARG A 271 -12.38 4.87 29.17
C ARG A 271 -11.23 3.87 29.15
N GLY A 272 -11.38 2.74 28.45
CA GLY A 272 -10.30 1.74 28.32
C GLY A 272 -9.00 2.32 27.77
N VAL A 273 -9.07 3.11 26.69
CA VAL A 273 -7.88 3.76 26.10
C VAL A 273 -7.26 4.78 27.07
N LEU A 274 -8.08 5.57 27.77
CA LEU A 274 -7.59 6.57 28.75
C LEU A 274 -6.96 5.92 29.98
N GLU A 275 -7.49 4.78 30.44
CA GLU A 275 -6.88 4.01 31.52
C GLU A 275 -5.53 3.43 31.12
N GLU A 276 -5.41 2.88 29.91
CA GLU A 276 -4.13 2.41 29.37
C GLU A 276 -3.12 3.55 29.27
N LEU A 277 -3.54 4.71 28.78
CA LEU A 277 -2.72 5.91 28.71
C LEU A 277 -2.26 6.36 30.10
N ARG A 278 -3.14 6.39 31.10
CA ARG A 278 -2.79 6.73 32.48
C ARG A 278 -1.78 5.75 33.09
N ARG A 279 -1.91 4.45 32.80
CA ARG A 279 -0.94 3.43 33.25
C ARG A 279 0.41 3.61 32.56
N ALA A 280 0.41 3.95 31.26
CA ALA A 280 1.62 4.16 30.47
C ALA A 280 2.36 5.46 30.86
N GLN A 281 1.62 6.54 31.13
CA GLN A 281 2.15 7.87 31.43
C GLN A 281 1.36 8.53 32.59
N PRO A 282 1.67 8.16 33.85
CA PRO A 282 1.07 8.80 35.01
C PRO A 282 1.37 10.31 35.04
N GLY A 283 0.39 11.14 35.44
CA GLY A 283 0.54 12.60 35.51
C GLY A 283 0.26 13.34 34.21
N LEU A 284 -0.09 12.65 33.12
CA LEU A 284 -0.55 13.28 31.89
C LEU A 284 -1.93 13.92 32.10
N ARG A 285 -1.93 15.21 32.47
CA ARG A 285 -3.12 15.98 32.89
C ARG A 285 -4.31 15.86 31.93
N ALA A 286 -4.07 15.81 30.62
CA ALA A 286 -5.14 15.70 29.64
C ALA A 286 -5.94 14.40 29.79
N GLY A 287 -5.24 13.26 29.86
CA GLY A 287 -5.87 11.95 30.00
C GLY A 287 -6.58 11.78 31.34
N GLU A 288 -5.94 12.23 32.43
CA GLU A 288 -6.53 12.18 33.77
C GLU A 288 -7.80 13.03 33.88
N ARG A 289 -7.80 14.24 33.31
CA ARG A 289 -8.96 15.12 33.28
C ARG A 289 -10.13 14.51 32.52
N TRP A 290 -9.87 13.88 31.37
CA TRP A 290 -10.92 13.25 30.57
C TRP A 290 -11.49 12.02 31.26
N LEU A 291 -10.64 11.22 31.91
CA LEU A 291 -11.08 10.07 32.70
C LEU A 291 -11.93 10.51 33.89
N ALA A 292 -11.51 11.53 34.63
CA ALA A 292 -12.30 12.12 35.71
C ALA A 292 -13.65 12.68 35.22
N ALA A 293 -13.71 13.25 34.02
CA ALA A 293 -14.95 13.71 33.42
C ALA A 293 -15.90 12.54 33.06
N LEU A 294 -15.36 11.39 32.65
CA LEU A 294 -16.17 10.20 32.36
C LEU A 294 -16.74 9.54 33.62
N ASP A 295 -16.00 9.59 34.72
CA ASP A 295 -16.39 8.96 35.98
C ASP A 295 -17.20 9.92 36.90
N GLY A 296 -17.20 11.22 36.59
CA GLY A 296 -17.90 12.25 37.34
C GLY A 296 -19.42 12.30 37.10
N ARG A 297 -20.08 13.22 37.82
CA ARG A 297 -21.51 13.50 37.64
C ARG A 297 -21.74 14.18 36.28
N ARG A 298 -22.71 13.71 35.49
CA ARG A 298 -22.96 14.20 34.12
C ARG A 298 -24.37 14.75 33.93
N LEU A 299 -24.49 15.74 33.05
CA LEU A 299 -25.74 16.21 32.44
C LEU A 299 -25.61 16.04 30.93
N GLY A 300 -26.24 14.99 30.38
CA GLY A 300 -26.06 14.61 28.97
C GLY A 300 -24.58 14.33 28.65
N ARG A 301 -24.05 15.00 27.62
CA ARG A 301 -22.64 14.89 27.19
C ARG A 301 -21.70 15.87 27.92
N VAL A 302 -22.14 16.49 29.00
CA VAL A 302 -21.31 17.41 29.79
C VAL A 302 -21.09 16.84 31.20
N ALA A 303 -19.83 16.64 31.56
CA ALA A 303 -19.43 16.31 32.92
C ALA A 303 -19.40 17.58 33.77
N LEU A 304 -20.00 17.55 34.95
CA LEU A 304 -19.96 18.65 35.89
C LEU A 304 -18.65 18.60 36.65
N THR A 305 -17.95 19.73 36.70
CA THR A 305 -16.68 19.86 37.42
C THR A 305 -16.88 20.74 38.64
N GLY A 306 -16.42 20.30 39.81
CA GLY A 306 -16.55 21.07 41.06
C GLY A 306 -17.95 21.09 41.66
N GLU A 307 -18.15 21.95 42.67
CA GLU A 307 -19.43 22.11 43.35
C GLU A 307 -20.40 22.98 42.54
N LEU A 308 -21.68 22.58 42.54
CA LEU A 308 -22.74 23.36 41.92
C LEU A 308 -23.03 24.61 42.75
N PRO A 309 -23.09 25.81 42.15
CA PRO A 309 -23.38 27.03 42.89
C PRO A 309 -24.78 26.97 43.51
N ALA A 310 -24.89 27.31 44.80
CA ALA A 310 -26.18 27.39 45.50
C ALA A 310 -27.10 28.47 44.93
N ARG A 311 -26.52 29.54 44.36
CA ARG A 311 -27.20 30.64 43.66
C ARG A 311 -26.30 31.16 42.54
N GLY A 312 -26.81 31.26 41.32
CA GLY A 312 -26.04 31.68 40.15
C GLY A 312 -26.17 30.67 39.02
N ARG A 313 -26.31 31.16 37.78
CA ARG A 313 -26.81 30.35 36.67
C ARG A 313 -25.76 29.47 36.00
N LEU A 314 -24.45 29.67 36.21
CA LEU A 314 -23.39 28.99 35.46
C LEU A 314 -22.54 28.10 36.36
N ALA A 315 -22.40 26.83 36.00
CA ALA A 315 -21.50 25.86 36.62
C ALA A 315 -20.40 25.47 35.62
N PRO A 316 -19.14 25.25 36.05
CA PRO A 316 -18.12 24.75 35.16
C PRO A 316 -18.38 23.29 34.82
N GLY A 317 -18.17 22.93 33.56
CA GLY A 317 -18.28 21.56 33.09
C GLY A 317 -17.25 21.25 32.02
N PHE A 318 -17.24 19.99 31.59
CA PHE A 318 -16.37 19.49 30.54
C PHE A 318 -17.24 18.79 29.49
N TRP A 319 -17.25 19.34 28.28
CA TRP A 319 -18.01 18.74 27.18
C TRP A 319 -17.24 17.55 26.61
N LEU A 320 -17.83 16.37 26.72
CA LEU A 320 -17.19 15.11 26.37
C LEU A 320 -16.97 14.97 24.87
N ASP A 321 -17.84 15.49 24.00
CA ASP A 321 -17.72 15.25 22.54
C ASP A 321 -16.67 16.16 21.88
N GLY A 322 -16.47 17.37 22.41
CA GLY A 322 -15.43 18.30 21.96
C GLY A 322 -14.22 18.41 22.90
N GLN A 323 -14.17 17.57 23.93
CA GLN A 323 -13.10 17.45 24.92
C GLN A 323 -12.56 18.80 25.46
N ARG A 324 -13.48 19.73 25.77
CA ARG A 324 -13.15 21.11 26.19
C ARG A 324 -13.94 21.54 27.42
N PRO A 325 -13.37 22.43 28.26
CA PRO A 325 -14.12 23.06 29.33
C PRO A 325 -15.24 23.94 28.77
N VAL A 326 -16.39 23.93 29.43
CA VAL A 326 -17.58 24.70 29.07
C VAL A 326 -18.24 25.29 30.33
N TRP A 327 -19.02 26.34 30.15
CA TRP A 327 -19.90 26.87 31.19
C TRP A 327 -21.33 26.38 30.94
N VAL A 328 -21.89 25.65 31.91
CA VAL A 328 -23.22 25.06 31.83
C VAL A 328 -24.20 25.94 32.57
N ARG A 329 -25.30 26.31 31.91
CA ARG A 329 -26.37 27.02 32.59
C ARG A 329 -27.30 26.04 33.31
N THR A 330 -27.30 26.05 34.64
CA THR A 330 -28.22 25.22 35.45
C THR A 330 -29.47 26.04 35.78
N ALA A 331 -30.64 25.59 35.32
CA ALA A 331 -31.93 26.15 35.69
C ALA A 331 -32.70 25.13 36.55
N SER A 332 -33.54 25.59 37.48
CA SER A 332 -34.52 24.72 38.15
C SER A 332 -35.58 24.27 37.15
N THR A 333 -36.16 23.08 37.33
CA THR A 333 -37.15 22.47 36.42
C THR A 333 -38.26 23.45 35.94
N PRO A 334 -38.89 24.28 36.79
CA PRO A 334 -39.91 25.25 36.33
C PRO A 334 -39.35 26.50 35.61
N ALA A 335 -38.03 26.64 35.53
CA ALA A 335 -37.34 27.67 34.75
C ALA A 335 -36.75 27.13 33.43
N ALA A 336 -36.52 25.81 33.34
CA ALA A 336 -36.09 25.15 32.11
C ALA A 336 -37.19 25.17 31.03
N GLU A 337 -38.46 24.98 31.42
CA GLU A 337 -39.63 25.10 30.53
C GLU A 337 -39.85 26.51 29.97
N ARG A 338 -39.26 27.54 30.58
CA ARG A 338 -39.31 28.93 30.11
C ARG A 338 -38.15 29.31 29.18
N LEU A 339 -37.18 28.42 28.99
CA LEU A 339 -35.97 28.64 28.19
C LEU A 339 -35.93 27.80 26.89
N ALA A 340 -36.83 26.82 26.74
CA ALA A 340 -37.04 26.03 25.53
C ALA A 340 -37.94 26.78 24.54
#